data_AF-A0A1C5MTZ0-F1
#
_entry.id   AF-A0A1C5MTZ0-F1
#
_cell.length_a   1.000
_cell.length_b   1.000
_cell.length_c   1.000
_cell.angle_alpha   90.00
_cell.angle_beta   90.00
_cell.angle_gamma   90.00
#
_symmetry.space_group_name_H-M   'P 1'
#
loop_
_entity.id
_entity.type
_entity.pdbx_description
1 polymer ?
#
loop_
_entity_poly.entity_id
_entity_poly.type
_entity_poly.pdbx_seq_one_letter_code
_entity_poly.pdbx_strand_id
1 'polypeptide(L)'
;MKLSMNGIKEQEAWNKAGITLPGYDVAAVSEKAKKEPGWVHFGIGNIFHIFIGGIADGLLEDGILDRGITCVETFDYDVVDKIYDPYDNLGLSVILHGDGTREYKVIGALAEAVKAQSSDKAQWNRLKEIFTSKSLQMVSFTITEKGYALQKADGTWFPFVEADIKNGPDKACGAMAVLVAMLYERYKAGRYPIALVSMDNCSQNGAKLRESVLTMTEEWKKAGFVDEGFVNYISDEKVVAFPWTMIDKITPRPSEQIAADLENMGVENMQPVITGKKTYIAPFVNAEKPQYLVIEDSFPNGRPALEKGFGVYMADRNTVNLPD
;
A
#
# COMPACT_ATOMS: atom_id res chain seq x y z
N MET A 1 3.59 6.64 -27.07
CA MET A 1 4.19 5.75 -26.06
C MET A 1 3.09 5.39 -25.10
N LYS A 2 2.72 4.11 -25.05
CA LYS A 2 1.67 3.63 -24.15
C LYS A 2 2.29 3.11 -22.87
N LEU A 3 1.96 3.69 -21.72
CA LEU A 3 2.38 3.17 -20.41
C LEU A 3 1.66 1.83 -20.16
N SER A 4 2.35 0.73 -20.49
CA SER A 4 1.85 -0.65 -20.46
C SER A 4 3.03 -1.60 -20.57
N MET A 5 2.86 -2.86 -20.19
CA MET A 5 3.92 -3.89 -20.24
C MET A 5 4.46 -4.11 -21.65
N ASN A 6 3.62 -3.95 -22.68
CA ASN A 6 4.07 -4.01 -24.06
C ASN A 6 4.73 -2.70 -24.51
N GLY A 7 4.20 -1.55 -24.11
CA GLY A 7 4.76 -0.26 -24.51
C GLY A 7 6.13 0.03 -23.92
N ILE A 8 6.46 -0.46 -22.72
CA ILE A 8 7.81 -0.33 -22.14
C ILE A 8 8.87 -1.22 -22.84
N LYS A 9 8.46 -2.13 -23.74
CA LYS A 9 9.41 -2.88 -24.59
C LYS A 9 9.97 -2.00 -25.72
N GLU A 10 9.30 -0.90 -26.06
CA GLU A 10 9.72 0.06 -27.10
C GLU A 10 10.73 1.09 -26.55
N GLN A 11 11.84 0.59 -26.00
CA GLN A 11 12.78 1.38 -25.18
C GLN A 11 13.32 2.64 -25.87
N GLU A 12 13.50 2.62 -27.19
CA GLU A 12 14.05 3.75 -27.95
C GLU A 12 13.23 5.03 -27.77
N ALA A 13 11.90 4.92 -27.81
CA ALA A 13 11.01 6.08 -27.68
C ALA A 13 11.08 6.69 -26.27
N TRP A 14 11.08 5.85 -25.23
CA TRP A 14 11.16 6.27 -23.84
C TRP A 14 12.51 6.91 -23.51
N ASN A 15 13.61 6.29 -23.96
CA ASN A 15 14.96 6.82 -23.79
C ASN A 15 15.13 8.17 -24.50
N LYS A 16 14.59 8.31 -25.72
CA LYS A 16 14.62 9.59 -26.46
C LYS A 16 13.80 10.68 -25.75
N ALA A 17 12.71 10.31 -25.09
CA ALA A 17 11.93 11.21 -24.25
C ALA A 17 12.59 11.51 -22.90
N GLY A 18 13.72 10.87 -22.55
CA GLY A 18 14.37 11.07 -21.24
C GLY A 18 13.60 10.46 -20.07
N ILE A 19 12.76 9.45 -20.33
CA ILE A 19 12.01 8.72 -19.31
C ILE A 19 12.72 7.41 -19.02
N THR A 20 13.14 7.24 -17.76
CA THR A 20 13.82 6.02 -17.33
C THR A 20 12.83 4.87 -17.22
N LEU A 21 13.16 3.71 -17.79
CA LEU A 21 12.38 2.48 -17.66
C LEU A 21 12.96 1.60 -16.53
N PRO A 22 12.17 0.67 -15.94
CA PRO A 22 12.67 -0.29 -14.98
C PRO A 22 13.85 -1.10 -15.55
N GLY A 23 14.93 -1.22 -14.78
CA GLY A 23 16.11 -2.02 -15.14
C GLY A 23 15.96 -3.52 -14.84
N TYR A 24 14.80 -3.94 -14.30
CA TYR A 24 14.47 -5.32 -13.95
C TYR A 24 13.29 -5.87 -14.77
N ASP A 25 13.11 -7.20 -14.76
CA ASP A 25 11.97 -7.85 -15.42
C ASP A 25 10.69 -7.68 -14.60
N VAL A 26 9.91 -6.65 -14.94
CA VAL A 26 8.64 -6.29 -14.29
C VAL A 26 7.65 -7.46 -14.29
N ALA A 27 7.60 -8.27 -15.36
CA ALA A 27 6.67 -9.40 -15.43
C ALA A 27 7.09 -10.49 -14.44
N ALA A 28 8.38 -10.82 -14.39
CA ALA A 28 8.89 -11.85 -13.50
C ALA A 28 8.69 -11.49 -12.02
N VAL A 29 8.98 -10.25 -11.62
CA VAL A 29 8.81 -9.81 -10.22
C VAL A 29 7.33 -9.72 -9.82
N SER A 30 6.44 -9.39 -10.77
CA SER A 30 4.99 -9.36 -10.55
C SER A 30 4.43 -10.77 -10.37
N GLU A 31 4.79 -11.71 -11.26
CA GLU A 31 4.34 -13.11 -11.15
C GLU A 31 4.86 -13.77 -9.87
N LYS A 32 6.09 -13.46 -9.46
CA LYS A 32 6.63 -13.95 -8.19
C LYS A 32 5.89 -13.38 -6.98
N ALA A 33 5.53 -12.09 -7.00
CA ALA A 33 4.70 -11.50 -5.95
C ALA A 33 3.31 -12.13 -5.88
N LYS A 34 2.69 -12.42 -7.04
CA LYS A 34 1.38 -13.08 -7.06
C LYS A 34 1.41 -14.48 -6.47
N LYS A 35 2.47 -15.25 -6.76
CA LYS A 35 2.65 -16.62 -6.25
C LYS A 35 3.03 -16.64 -4.77
N GLU A 36 3.91 -15.73 -4.36
CA GLU A 36 4.52 -15.70 -3.05
C GLU A 36 4.62 -14.24 -2.55
N PRO A 37 3.51 -13.61 -2.15
CA PRO A 37 3.53 -12.20 -1.77
C PRO A 37 4.40 -12.00 -0.54
N GLY A 38 5.29 -11.01 -0.58
CA GLY A 38 6.17 -10.64 0.54
C GLY A 38 5.70 -9.38 1.27
N TRP A 39 5.11 -8.45 0.51
CA TRP A 39 4.70 -7.13 0.95
C TRP A 39 3.36 -6.76 0.33
N VAL A 40 2.38 -6.47 1.17
CA VAL A 40 1.07 -5.93 0.77
C VAL A 40 0.95 -4.46 1.19
N HIS A 41 0.33 -3.61 0.38
CA HIS A 41 0.03 -2.23 0.74
C HIS A 41 -1.46 -1.90 0.60
N PHE A 42 -2.05 -1.32 1.64
CA PHE A 42 -3.43 -0.83 1.67
C PHE A 42 -3.47 0.68 1.48
N GLY A 43 -4.34 1.16 0.59
CA GLY A 43 -4.42 2.58 0.24
C GLY A 43 -3.43 2.93 -0.85
N ILE A 44 -3.85 2.80 -2.11
CA ILE A 44 -2.94 2.74 -3.25
C ILE A 44 -2.92 4.07 -4.05
N GLY A 45 -2.97 5.17 -3.30
CA GLY A 45 -3.03 6.54 -3.82
C GLY A 45 -1.65 7.16 -4.16
N ASN A 46 -1.62 8.49 -4.29
CA ASN A 46 -0.43 9.22 -4.78
C ASN A 46 0.81 9.03 -3.89
N ILE A 47 0.68 9.15 -2.56
CA ILE A 47 1.81 8.98 -1.62
C ILE A 47 2.39 7.58 -1.76
N PHE A 48 1.54 6.54 -1.69
CA PHE A 48 1.98 5.16 -1.88
C PHE A 48 2.78 5.02 -3.16
N HIS A 49 2.22 5.44 -4.29
CA HIS A 49 2.81 5.23 -5.60
C HIS A 49 4.23 5.82 -5.70
N ILE A 50 4.41 7.12 -5.44
CA ILE A 50 5.72 7.77 -5.63
C ILE A 50 6.71 7.51 -4.49
N PHE A 51 6.21 7.21 -3.29
CA PHE A 51 7.07 7.07 -2.11
C PHE A 51 7.35 5.60 -1.80
N ILE A 52 6.34 4.83 -1.40
CA ILE A 52 6.52 3.44 -0.96
C ILE A 52 6.75 2.52 -2.16
N GLY A 53 5.97 2.71 -3.23
CA GLY A 53 6.18 2.10 -4.53
C GLY A 53 7.52 2.50 -5.13
N GLY A 54 7.91 3.78 -5.03
CA GLY A 54 9.22 4.26 -5.44
C GLY A 54 10.40 3.64 -4.67
N ILE A 55 10.25 3.44 -3.35
CA ILE A 55 11.24 2.72 -2.52
C ILE A 55 11.36 1.27 -2.99
N ALA A 56 10.24 0.56 -3.14
CA ALA A 56 10.27 -0.83 -3.61
C ALA A 56 10.84 -0.97 -5.02
N ASP A 57 10.53 -0.01 -5.90
CA ASP A 57 11.09 0.06 -7.25
C ASP A 57 12.61 0.21 -7.22
N GLY A 58 13.15 1.13 -6.41
CA GLY A 58 14.59 1.26 -6.21
C GLY A 58 15.24 -0.02 -5.65
N LEU A 59 14.59 -0.67 -4.67
CA LEU A 59 15.09 -1.94 -4.13
C LEU A 59 15.08 -3.08 -5.15
N LEU A 60 14.16 -3.07 -6.13
CA LEU A 60 14.14 -4.03 -7.24
C LEU A 60 15.27 -3.75 -8.24
N GLU A 61 15.57 -2.47 -8.53
CA GLU A 61 16.72 -2.09 -9.36
C GLU A 61 18.05 -2.60 -8.77
N ASP A 62 18.18 -2.50 -7.44
CA ASP A 62 19.38 -2.93 -6.73
C ASP A 62 19.43 -4.45 -6.50
N GLY A 63 18.41 -5.21 -6.94
CA GLY A 63 18.29 -6.65 -6.73
C GLY A 63 18.11 -7.07 -5.26
N ILE A 64 17.71 -6.13 -4.40
CA ILE A 64 17.47 -6.34 -2.96
C ILE A 64 16.09 -6.95 -2.75
N LEU A 65 15.10 -6.44 -3.48
CA LEU A 65 13.82 -7.11 -3.63
C LEU A 65 13.86 -8.04 -4.84
N ASP A 66 13.10 -9.13 -4.76
CA ASP A 66 12.97 -10.12 -5.84
C ASP A 66 11.53 -10.23 -6.36
N ARG A 67 10.60 -9.42 -5.82
CA ARG A 67 9.17 -9.42 -6.13
C ARG A 67 8.55 -8.06 -5.79
N GLY A 68 7.52 -7.67 -6.54
CA GLY A 68 6.79 -6.42 -6.32
C GLY A 68 5.84 -6.43 -5.12
N ILE A 69 5.15 -5.30 -4.91
CA ILE A 69 4.13 -5.09 -3.88
C ILE A 69 2.76 -5.52 -4.43
N THR A 70 2.01 -6.26 -3.62
CA THR A 70 0.58 -6.47 -3.87
C THR A 70 -0.22 -5.27 -3.34
N CYS A 71 -0.89 -4.56 -4.23
CA CYS A 71 -1.65 -3.35 -3.94
C CYS A 71 -3.10 -3.70 -3.58
N VAL A 72 -3.63 -3.13 -2.50
CA VAL A 72 -4.99 -3.38 -2.00
C VAL A 72 -5.75 -2.06 -1.83
N GLU A 73 -6.88 -1.95 -2.52
CA GLU A 73 -7.82 -0.84 -2.37
C GLU A 73 -9.03 -1.30 -1.55
N THR A 74 -9.47 -0.48 -0.59
CA THR A 74 -10.58 -0.83 0.33
C THR A 74 -11.76 0.15 0.27
N PHE A 75 -11.59 1.29 -0.38
CA PHE A 75 -12.55 2.40 -0.30
C PHE A 75 -12.93 2.95 -1.67
N ASP A 76 -11.94 3.24 -2.52
CA ASP A 76 -12.13 3.88 -3.81
C ASP A 76 -11.69 2.98 -4.96
N TYR A 77 -12.49 1.93 -5.22
CA TYR A 77 -12.18 0.92 -6.23
C TYR A 77 -12.02 1.47 -7.66
N ASP A 78 -12.52 2.68 -7.94
CA ASP A 78 -12.26 3.42 -9.19
C ASP A 78 -10.76 3.62 -9.43
N VAL A 79 -9.94 3.70 -8.38
CA VAL A 79 -8.49 3.80 -8.50
C VAL A 79 -7.93 2.58 -9.23
N VAL A 80 -8.40 1.38 -8.89
CA VAL A 80 -7.99 0.15 -9.59
C VAL A 80 -8.45 0.21 -11.05
N ASP A 81 -9.73 0.50 -11.28
CA ASP A 81 -10.35 0.49 -12.61
C ASP A 81 -9.76 1.51 -13.59
N LYS A 82 -9.35 2.68 -13.08
CA LYS A 82 -8.95 3.83 -13.92
C LYS A 82 -7.45 4.03 -13.99
N ILE A 83 -6.69 3.54 -13.00
CA ILE A 83 -5.25 3.84 -12.86
C ILE A 83 -4.39 2.59 -12.86
N TYR A 84 -4.80 1.50 -12.23
CA TYR A 84 -3.97 0.29 -12.18
C TYR A 84 -4.24 -0.62 -13.37
N ASP A 85 -5.50 -0.99 -13.61
CA ASP A 85 -5.87 -1.92 -14.68
C ASP A 85 -5.51 -1.42 -16.09
N PRO A 86 -5.79 -0.16 -16.48
CA PRO A 86 -5.51 0.30 -17.85
C PRO A 86 -4.02 0.44 -18.19
N TYR A 87 -3.16 0.43 -17.17
CA TYR A 87 -1.73 0.68 -17.26
C TYR A 87 -0.89 -0.54 -16.86
N ASP A 88 -1.49 -1.73 -16.78
CA ASP A 88 -0.84 -2.98 -16.38
C ASP A 88 -0.14 -2.90 -15.00
N ASN A 89 -0.72 -2.15 -14.07
CA ASN A 89 -0.14 -1.79 -12.77
C ASN A 89 1.19 -1.00 -12.85
N LEU A 90 1.57 -0.49 -14.02
CA LEU A 90 2.67 0.45 -14.13
C LEU A 90 2.22 1.84 -13.71
N GLY A 91 3.19 2.66 -13.34
CA GLY A 91 2.96 4.07 -13.10
C GLY A 91 4.18 4.91 -13.46
N LEU A 92 4.05 6.23 -13.37
CA LEU A 92 5.13 7.15 -13.73
C LEU A 92 5.43 8.13 -12.58
N SER A 93 6.67 8.13 -12.11
CA SER A 93 7.18 9.09 -11.16
C SER A 93 7.76 10.31 -11.87
N VAL A 94 7.36 11.49 -11.42
CA VAL A 94 7.93 12.79 -11.81
C VAL A 94 8.51 13.47 -10.57
N ILE A 95 9.83 13.46 -10.43
CA ILE A 95 10.51 14.14 -9.33
C ILE A 95 10.83 15.57 -9.74
N LEU A 96 10.37 16.53 -8.95
CA LEU A 96 10.56 17.97 -9.15
C LEU A 96 11.77 18.45 -8.32
N HIS A 97 12.71 19.12 -8.98
CA HIS A 97 13.90 19.68 -8.34
C HIS A 97 13.77 21.19 -8.11
N GLY A 98 14.48 21.69 -7.10
CA GLY A 98 14.50 23.12 -6.77
C GLY A 98 15.13 24.00 -7.86
N ASP A 99 15.92 23.43 -8.77
CA ASP A 99 16.51 24.12 -9.92
C ASP A 99 15.58 24.14 -11.16
N GLY A 100 14.36 23.60 -11.03
CA GLY A 100 13.36 23.52 -12.10
C GLY A 100 13.50 22.31 -13.02
N THR A 101 14.53 21.47 -12.83
CA THR A 101 14.66 20.20 -13.57
C THR A 101 13.68 19.15 -13.05
N ARG A 102 13.46 18.12 -13.87
CA ARG A 102 12.53 17.03 -13.57
C ARG A 102 13.16 15.69 -13.93
N GLU A 103 13.06 14.71 -13.04
CA GLU A 103 13.40 13.31 -13.31
C GLU A 103 12.12 12.53 -13.60
N TYR A 104 12.09 11.77 -14.70
CA TYR A 104 10.96 10.94 -15.10
C TYR A 104 11.35 9.46 -15.05
N LYS A 105 10.56 8.64 -14.36
CA LYS A 105 10.80 7.19 -14.28
C LYS A 105 9.48 6.42 -14.29
N VAL A 106 9.41 5.35 -15.09
CA VAL A 106 8.34 4.36 -14.98
C VAL A 106 8.60 3.47 -13.77
N ILE A 107 7.59 3.33 -12.91
CA ILE A 107 7.58 2.43 -11.75
C ILE A 107 6.92 1.12 -12.15
N GLY A 108 7.63 0.01 -11.92
CA GLY A 108 7.15 -1.36 -12.18
C GLY A 108 6.94 -2.21 -10.92
N ALA A 109 7.13 -1.62 -9.74
CA ALA A 109 7.12 -2.37 -8.47
C ALA A 109 5.73 -2.81 -7.99
N LEU A 110 4.66 -2.42 -8.69
CA LEU A 110 3.28 -2.67 -8.29
C LEU A 110 2.79 -3.93 -9.04
N ALA A 111 2.75 -5.07 -8.35
CA ALA A 111 2.63 -6.38 -8.98
C ALA A 111 1.20 -6.72 -9.43
N GLU A 112 0.22 -6.29 -8.65
CA GLU A 112 -1.21 -6.50 -8.86
C GLU A 112 -1.99 -5.50 -8.02
N ALA A 113 -3.23 -5.20 -8.42
CA ALA A 113 -4.17 -4.39 -7.65
C ALA A 113 -5.43 -5.20 -7.34
N VAL A 114 -5.70 -5.39 -6.05
CA VAL A 114 -6.83 -6.18 -5.54
C VAL A 114 -7.84 -5.24 -4.90
N LYS A 115 -9.10 -5.35 -5.31
CA LYS A 115 -10.21 -4.65 -4.67
C LYS A 115 -10.66 -5.47 -3.47
N ALA A 116 -10.53 -4.96 -2.26
CA ALA A 116 -10.91 -5.68 -1.05
C ALA A 116 -12.44 -5.72 -0.82
N GLN A 117 -13.17 -6.17 -1.83
CA GLN A 117 -14.62 -6.14 -1.89
C GLN A 117 -15.19 -7.54 -1.61
N SER A 118 -15.71 -7.75 -0.40
CA SER A 118 -16.29 -9.04 0.02
C SER A 118 -17.45 -9.53 -0.84
N SER A 119 -18.14 -8.63 -1.57
CA SER A 119 -19.19 -9.00 -2.53
C SER A 119 -18.67 -9.55 -3.86
N ASP A 120 -17.39 -9.31 -4.21
CA ASP A 120 -16.72 -9.93 -5.35
C ASP A 120 -15.89 -11.13 -4.85
N LYS A 121 -16.40 -12.33 -5.12
CA LYS A 121 -15.75 -13.56 -4.64
C LYS A 121 -14.35 -13.77 -5.22
N ALA A 122 -14.08 -13.33 -6.45
CA ALA A 122 -12.78 -13.53 -7.07
C ALA A 122 -11.72 -12.68 -6.35
N GLN A 123 -12.03 -11.40 -6.17
CA GLN A 123 -11.17 -10.46 -5.46
C GLN A 123 -11.01 -10.84 -3.97
N TRP A 124 -12.10 -11.22 -3.30
CA TRP A 124 -12.06 -11.64 -1.91
C TRP A 124 -11.21 -12.90 -1.71
N ASN A 125 -11.39 -13.92 -2.56
CA ASN A 125 -10.58 -15.14 -2.49
C ASN A 125 -9.11 -14.85 -2.77
N ARG A 126 -8.80 -13.97 -3.74
CA ARG A 126 -7.43 -13.54 -3.99
C ARG A 126 -6.78 -12.93 -2.75
N LEU A 127 -7.51 -12.07 -2.03
CA LEU A 127 -7.02 -11.50 -0.77
C LEU A 127 -6.78 -12.56 0.31
N LYS A 128 -7.65 -13.58 0.41
CA LYS A 128 -7.43 -14.73 1.30
C LYS A 128 -6.17 -15.52 0.93
N GLU A 129 -5.94 -15.80 -0.34
CA GLU A 129 -4.72 -16.47 -0.82
C GLU A 129 -3.46 -15.70 -0.42
N ILE A 130 -3.48 -14.37 -0.60
CA ILE A 130 -2.37 -13.50 -0.22
C ILE A 130 -2.06 -13.61 1.28
N PHE A 131 -3.08 -13.45 2.13
CA PHE A 131 -2.88 -13.42 3.59
C PHE A 131 -2.56 -14.79 4.20
N THR A 132 -2.97 -15.87 3.55
CA THR A 132 -2.64 -17.24 3.97
C THR A 132 -1.23 -17.67 3.54
N SER A 133 -0.56 -16.90 2.68
CA SER A 133 0.83 -17.17 2.28
C SER A 133 1.81 -16.99 3.44
N LYS A 134 2.70 -17.97 3.63
CA LYS A 134 3.81 -17.92 4.60
C LYS A 134 4.85 -16.85 4.24
N SER A 135 4.98 -16.56 2.94
CA SER A 135 5.95 -15.56 2.44
C SER A 135 5.57 -14.14 2.84
N LEU A 136 4.30 -13.87 3.20
CA LEU A 136 3.85 -12.53 3.53
C LEU A 136 4.49 -12.07 4.83
N GLN A 137 5.36 -11.07 4.75
CA GLN A 137 6.14 -10.56 5.87
C GLN A 137 5.47 -9.36 6.52
N MET A 138 4.95 -8.45 5.70
CA MET A 138 4.37 -7.18 6.16
C MET A 138 3.17 -6.73 5.32
N VAL A 139 2.27 -6.02 5.99
CA VAL A 139 1.21 -5.22 5.39
C VAL A 139 1.43 -3.78 5.81
N SER A 140 1.44 -2.86 4.85
CA SER A 140 1.62 -1.42 5.10
C SER A 140 0.42 -0.61 4.66
N PHE A 141 0.27 0.62 5.16
CA PHE A 141 -0.95 1.41 4.98
C PHE A 141 -0.66 2.88 4.69
N THR A 142 -1.34 3.47 3.71
CA THR A 142 -1.50 4.92 3.52
C THR A 142 -2.99 5.25 3.32
N ILE A 143 -3.80 4.97 4.34
CA ILE A 143 -5.27 5.05 4.29
C ILE A 143 -5.81 6.30 4.99
N THR A 144 -4.94 7.23 5.38
CA THR A 144 -5.18 8.40 6.22
C THR A 144 -5.58 8.03 7.65
N GLU A 145 -5.50 8.99 8.59
CA GLU A 145 -5.95 8.78 9.97
C GLU A 145 -7.41 8.30 10.06
N LYS A 146 -8.26 8.73 9.12
CA LYS A 146 -9.67 8.34 9.05
C LYS A 146 -9.87 6.86 8.74
N GLY A 147 -8.90 6.22 8.09
CA GLY A 147 -8.96 4.79 7.77
C GLY A 147 -8.88 3.88 9.01
N TYR A 148 -8.35 4.38 10.12
CA TYR A 148 -8.27 3.66 11.39
C TYR A 148 -9.48 3.93 12.30
N ALA A 149 -10.23 5.01 12.08
CA ALA A 149 -11.28 5.45 13.00
C ALA A 149 -12.50 4.50 12.97
N LEU A 150 -12.83 3.92 14.12
CA LEU A 150 -14.02 3.07 14.28
C LEU A 150 -15.23 3.82 14.87
N GLN A 151 -14.95 4.85 15.67
CA GLN A 151 -15.95 5.64 16.39
C GLN A 151 -15.83 7.12 16.02
N LYS A 152 -16.94 7.85 16.17
CA LYS A 152 -17.00 9.31 16.11
C LYS A 152 -16.48 9.91 17.41
N ALA A 153 -16.31 11.24 17.41
CA ALA A 153 -15.86 11.99 18.58
C ALA A 153 -16.77 11.86 19.82
N ASP A 154 -18.04 11.51 19.64
CA ASP A 154 -19.00 11.26 20.73
C ASP A 154 -18.97 9.81 21.26
N GLY A 155 -18.04 8.98 20.77
CA GLY A 155 -17.91 7.57 21.13
C GLY A 155 -18.89 6.63 20.42
N THR A 156 -19.80 7.16 19.58
CA THR A 156 -20.70 6.31 18.78
C THR A 156 -19.97 5.70 17.59
N TRP A 157 -20.31 4.46 17.25
CA TRP A 157 -19.75 3.80 16.06
C TRP A 157 -20.14 4.54 14.77
N PHE A 158 -19.28 4.45 13.76
CA PHE A 158 -19.72 4.78 12.40
C PHE A 158 -20.71 3.72 11.88
N PRO A 159 -21.72 4.09 11.09
CA PRO A 159 -22.72 3.12 10.60
C PRO A 159 -22.11 1.95 9.81
N PHE A 160 -21.04 2.18 9.05
CA PHE A 160 -20.35 1.11 8.32
C PHE A 160 -19.62 0.15 9.26
N VAL A 161 -19.13 0.64 10.41
CA VAL A 161 -18.47 -0.19 11.43
C VAL A 161 -19.48 -1.04 12.17
N GLU A 162 -20.66 -0.48 12.50
CA GLU A 162 -21.75 -1.27 13.10
C GLU A 162 -22.19 -2.42 12.17
N ALA A 163 -22.26 -2.13 10.86
CA ALA A 163 -22.55 -3.16 9.86
C ALA A 163 -21.45 -4.24 9.80
N ASP A 164 -20.17 -3.85 9.84
CA ASP A 164 -19.04 -4.79 9.86
C ASP A 164 -19.05 -5.68 11.13
N ILE A 165 -19.30 -5.09 12.30
CA ILE A 165 -19.42 -5.81 13.58
C ILE A 165 -20.55 -6.84 13.49
N LYS A 166 -21.71 -6.46 12.96
CA LYS A 166 -22.90 -7.32 12.89
C LYS A 166 -22.81 -8.42 11.83
N ASN A 167 -22.20 -8.13 10.68
CA ASN A 167 -22.21 -9.04 9.53
C ASN A 167 -21.05 -10.04 9.54
N GLY A 168 -19.99 -9.77 10.31
CA GLY A 168 -18.87 -10.67 10.53
C GLY A 168 -17.84 -10.72 9.38
N PRO A 169 -16.82 -11.59 9.52
CA PRO A 169 -15.62 -11.56 8.68
C PRO A 169 -15.86 -11.69 7.18
N ASP A 170 -16.77 -12.57 6.75
CA ASP A 170 -17.02 -12.83 5.32
C ASP A 170 -17.79 -11.71 4.59
N LYS A 171 -18.25 -10.69 5.32
CA LYS A 171 -19.00 -9.55 4.80
C LYS A 171 -18.37 -8.21 5.19
N ALA A 172 -17.12 -8.23 5.62
CA ALA A 172 -16.38 -7.03 5.97
C ALA A 172 -16.29 -6.07 4.78
N CYS A 173 -16.46 -4.77 5.07
CA CYS A 173 -16.40 -3.69 4.10
C CYS A 173 -15.36 -2.62 4.49
N GLY A 174 -15.33 -2.20 5.75
CA GLY A 174 -14.37 -1.18 6.23
C GLY A 174 -12.94 -1.72 6.27
N ALA A 175 -11.96 -0.84 6.04
CA ALA A 175 -10.54 -1.23 5.95
C ALA A 175 -10.05 -2.08 7.15
N MET A 176 -10.42 -1.68 8.37
CA MET A 176 -10.05 -2.43 9.59
C MET A 176 -10.77 -3.77 9.69
N ALA A 177 -12.05 -3.84 9.33
CA ALA A 177 -12.78 -5.11 9.30
C ALA A 177 -12.21 -6.06 8.25
N VAL A 178 -11.92 -5.56 7.05
CA VAL A 178 -11.25 -6.33 5.98
C VAL A 178 -9.91 -6.86 6.48
N LEU A 179 -9.07 -6.02 7.08
CA LEU A 179 -7.79 -6.43 7.64
C LEU A 179 -7.96 -7.54 8.69
N VAL A 180 -8.87 -7.38 9.65
CA VAL A 180 -9.12 -8.39 10.69
C VAL A 180 -9.67 -9.69 10.10
N ALA A 181 -10.52 -9.62 9.07
CA ALA A 181 -11.00 -10.82 8.36
C ALA A 181 -9.84 -11.57 7.72
N MET A 182 -8.90 -10.86 7.10
CA MET A 182 -7.73 -11.47 6.48
C MET A 182 -6.72 -12.00 7.49
N LEU A 183 -6.55 -11.32 8.64
CA LEU A 183 -5.77 -11.86 9.75
C LEU A 183 -6.41 -13.12 10.34
N TYR A 184 -7.75 -13.22 10.33
CA TYR A 184 -8.44 -14.43 10.76
C TYR A 184 -8.20 -15.60 9.80
N GLU A 185 -8.18 -15.34 8.49
CA GLU A 185 -7.76 -16.35 7.50
C GLU A 185 -6.30 -16.79 7.72
N ARG A 186 -5.40 -15.83 7.96
CA ARG A 186 -3.99 -16.11 8.28
C ARG A 186 -3.83 -16.92 9.57
N TYR A 187 -4.61 -16.62 10.59
CA TYR A 187 -4.68 -17.37 11.85
C TYR A 187 -5.07 -18.82 11.59
N LYS A 188 -6.17 -19.05 10.86
CA LYS A 188 -6.64 -20.39 10.49
C LYS A 188 -5.63 -21.18 9.64
N ALA A 189 -4.88 -20.49 8.78
CA ALA A 189 -3.90 -21.11 7.90
C ALA A 189 -2.59 -21.54 8.60
N GLY A 190 -2.35 -21.12 9.84
CA GLY A 190 -1.17 -21.54 10.60
C GLY A 190 -0.62 -20.52 11.60
N ARG A 191 -1.36 -19.44 11.92
CA ARG A 191 -0.94 -18.41 12.88
C ARG A 191 0.41 -17.78 12.53
N TYR A 192 0.66 -17.56 11.24
CA TYR A 192 1.93 -17.05 10.75
C TYR A 192 2.19 -15.61 11.23
N PRO A 193 3.39 -15.28 11.71
CA PRO A 193 3.70 -13.92 12.17
C PRO A 193 3.59 -12.89 11.03
N ILE A 194 3.35 -11.63 11.37
CA ILE A 194 3.22 -10.53 10.40
C ILE A 194 3.47 -9.17 11.08
N ALA A 195 3.99 -8.21 10.31
CA ALA A 195 4.04 -6.80 10.72
C ALA A 195 2.93 -5.99 10.02
N LEU A 196 2.23 -5.15 10.78
CA LEU A 196 1.21 -4.22 10.30
C LEU A 196 1.74 -2.79 10.48
N VAL A 197 2.19 -2.18 9.38
CA VAL A 197 3.00 -0.95 9.38
C VAL A 197 2.19 0.21 8.83
N SER A 198 1.59 1.00 9.71
CA SER A 198 0.99 2.27 9.27
C SER A 198 2.10 3.18 8.77
N MET A 199 1.94 3.73 7.56
CA MET A 199 2.81 4.73 6.95
C MET A 199 2.02 6.02 6.70
N ASP A 200 1.00 6.28 7.52
CA ASP A 200 0.25 7.53 7.51
C ASP A 200 0.94 8.57 8.40
N ASN A 201 0.83 9.84 8.01
CA ASN A 201 1.39 10.97 8.75
C ASN A 201 0.50 11.31 9.96
N CYS A 202 0.61 10.51 11.03
CA CYS A 202 0.04 10.81 12.33
C CYS A 202 0.90 10.21 13.46
N SER A 203 0.90 10.86 14.62
CA SER A 203 1.69 10.39 15.77
C SER A 203 1.23 9.02 16.25
N GLN A 204 2.19 8.17 16.62
CA GLN A 204 1.95 6.84 17.18
C GLN A 204 1.02 5.99 16.29
N ASN A 205 1.21 6.10 14.97
CA ASN A 205 0.34 5.49 13.97
C ASN A 205 0.20 3.95 14.13
N GLY A 206 1.27 3.26 14.53
CA GLY A 206 1.21 1.83 14.88
C GLY A 206 0.31 1.55 16.08
N ALA A 207 0.30 2.41 17.10
CA ALA A 207 -0.62 2.27 18.24
C ALA A 207 -2.08 2.49 17.83
N LYS A 208 -2.37 3.49 16.98
CA LYS A 208 -3.71 3.72 16.43
C LYS A 208 -4.21 2.52 15.63
N LEU A 209 -3.37 1.97 14.75
CA LEU A 209 -3.69 0.77 13.99
C LEU A 209 -3.95 -0.44 14.92
N ARG A 210 -3.10 -0.65 15.92
CA ARG A 210 -3.25 -1.71 16.93
C ARG A 210 -4.57 -1.63 17.67
N GLU A 211 -4.92 -0.43 18.15
CA GLU A 211 -6.17 -0.18 18.86
C GLU A 211 -7.39 -0.56 18.00
N SER A 212 -7.42 -0.12 16.74
CA SER A 212 -8.54 -0.42 15.83
C SER A 212 -8.64 -1.91 15.50
N VAL A 213 -7.51 -2.57 15.25
CA VAL A 213 -7.47 -4.01 14.96
C VAL A 213 -7.96 -4.83 16.16
N LEU A 214 -7.49 -4.51 17.37
CA LEU A 214 -7.94 -5.19 18.60
C LEU A 214 -9.40 -4.92 18.90
N THR A 215 -9.86 -3.68 18.75
CA THR A 215 -11.26 -3.31 18.99
C THR A 215 -12.20 -4.11 18.08
N MET A 216 -11.93 -4.16 16.78
CA MET A 216 -12.73 -4.95 15.85
C MET A 216 -12.67 -6.46 16.16
N THR A 217 -11.49 -6.96 16.53
CA THR A 217 -11.30 -8.36 16.95
C THR A 217 -12.15 -8.71 18.18
N GLU A 218 -12.16 -7.86 19.20
CA GLU A 218 -12.97 -8.05 20.41
C GLU A 218 -14.47 -7.95 20.13
N GLU A 219 -14.91 -7.03 19.26
CA GLU A 219 -16.33 -6.95 18.89
C GLU A 219 -16.79 -8.22 18.14
N TRP A 220 -15.96 -8.77 17.26
CA TRP A 220 -16.26 -10.05 16.60
C TRP A 220 -16.21 -11.25 17.54
N LYS A 221 -15.34 -11.23 18.55
CA LYS A 221 -15.34 -12.23 19.62
C LYS A 221 -16.65 -12.18 20.41
N LYS A 222 -17.09 -11.00 20.83
CA LYS A 222 -18.37 -10.79 21.54
C LYS A 222 -19.57 -11.27 20.71
N ALA A 223 -19.53 -11.04 19.40
CA ALA A 223 -20.57 -11.50 18.48
C ALA A 223 -20.48 -13.01 18.13
N GLY A 224 -19.44 -13.71 18.57
CA GLY A 224 -19.27 -15.15 18.36
C GLY A 224 -18.72 -15.55 16.99
N PHE A 225 -18.13 -14.61 16.23
CA PHE A 225 -17.55 -14.90 14.91
C PHE A 225 -16.14 -15.49 14.98
N VAL A 226 -15.39 -15.20 16.05
CA VAL A 226 -13.99 -15.62 16.25
C VAL A 226 -13.79 -16.16 17.67
N ASP A 227 -12.76 -16.98 17.85
CA ASP A 227 -12.43 -17.60 19.14
C ASP A 227 -11.39 -16.80 19.97
N GLU A 228 -11.22 -17.18 21.24
CA GLU A 228 -10.21 -16.62 22.14
C GLU A 228 -8.77 -16.77 21.61
N GLY A 229 -8.51 -17.85 20.87
CA GLY A 229 -7.20 -18.10 20.28
C GLY A 229 -6.82 -17.06 19.23
N PHE A 230 -7.79 -16.58 18.45
CA PHE A 230 -7.58 -15.48 17.50
C PHE A 230 -7.27 -14.16 18.21
N VAL A 231 -7.99 -13.86 19.30
CA VAL A 231 -7.75 -12.66 20.12
C VAL A 231 -6.32 -12.68 20.69
N ASN A 232 -5.89 -13.81 21.22
CA ASN A 232 -4.52 -13.99 21.74
C ASN A 232 -3.46 -13.85 20.64
N TYR A 233 -3.74 -14.38 19.44
CA TYR A 233 -2.86 -14.23 18.28
C TYR A 233 -2.67 -12.77 17.86
N ILE A 234 -3.76 -12.00 17.78
CA ILE A 234 -3.70 -10.56 17.43
C ILE A 234 -3.04 -9.73 18.52
N SER A 235 -3.24 -10.08 19.80
CA SER A 235 -2.74 -9.32 20.94
C SER A 235 -1.24 -9.51 21.20
N ASP A 236 -0.65 -10.60 20.72
CA ASP A 236 0.78 -10.89 20.87
C ASP A 236 1.62 -10.14 19.83
N GLU A 237 2.22 -9.02 20.22
CA GLU A 237 3.10 -8.21 19.36
C GLU A 237 4.35 -8.95 18.86
N LYS A 238 4.73 -10.09 19.48
CA LYS A 238 5.82 -10.94 18.95
C LYS A 238 5.38 -11.77 17.75
N VAL A 239 4.07 -11.83 17.47
CA VAL A 239 3.49 -12.55 16.34
C VAL A 239 2.84 -11.57 15.37
N VAL A 240 2.02 -10.64 15.86
CA VAL A 240 1.40 -9.57 15.06
C VAL A 240 1.93 -8.22 15.55
N ALA A 241 2.99 -7.74 14.92
CA ALA A 241 3.63 -6.48 15.33
C ALA A 241 2.93 -5.26 14.71
N PHE A 242 2.99 -4.14 15.41
CA PHE A 242 2.47 -2.85 14.96
C PHE A 242 3.56 -1.75 15.03
N PRO A 243 4.60 -1.82 14.18
CA PRO A 243 5.69 -0.85 14.18
C PRO A 243 5.20 0.58 14.02
N TRP A 244 5.83 1.51 14.74
CA TRP A 244 5.59 2.93 14.54
C TRP A 244 6.43 3.44 13.37
N THR A 245 5.93 4.46 12.67
CA THR A 245 6.72 5.16 11.66
C THR A 245 6.62 6.68 11.82
N MET A 246 7.65 7.37 11.34
CA MET A 246 7.56 8.76 10.92
C MET A 246 7.73 8.81 9.41
N ILE A 247 6.86 9.56 8.74
CA ILE A 247 6.96 9.81 7.30
C ILE A 247 7.00 11.29 6.99
N ASP A 248 7.80 11.64 5.99
CA ASP A 248 7.80 12.97 5.40
C ASP A 248 7.99 12.85 3.89
N LYS A 249 7.00 13.32 3.14
CA LYS A 249 6.96 13.36 1.69
C LYS A 249 5.87 14.31 1.23
N ILE A 250 6.23 15.43 0.61
CA ILE A 250 5.24 16.28 -0.06
C ILE A 250 4.84 15.65 -1.38
N THR A 251 3.58 15.19 -1.45
CA THR A 251 2.98 14.63 -2.66
C THR A 251 1.73 15.44 -3.02
N PRO A 252 1.84 16.50 -3.83
CA PRO A 252 0.69 17.25 -4.28
C PRO A 252 -0.21 16.40 -5.18
N ARG A 253 -1.39 16.95 -5.52
CA ARG A 253 -2.22 16.36 -6.58
C ARG A 253 -1.46 16.32 -7.90
N PRO A 254 -1.71 15.31 -8.76
CA PRO A 254 -1.25 15.30 -10.13
C PRO A 254 -1.48 16.65 -10.83
N SER A 255 -0.43 17.19 -11.45
CA SER A 255 -0.49 18.48 -12.12
C SER A 255 -0.95 18.34 -13.58
N GLU A 256 -2.00 19.07 -13.96
CA GLU A 256 -2.46 19.12 -15.36
C GLU A 256 -1.37 19.62 -16.33
N GLN A 257 -0.49 20.53 -15.88
CA GLN A 257 0.65 20.97 -16.68
C GLN A 257 1.65 19.84 -16.91
N ILE A 258 1.96 19.04 -15.88
CA ILE A 258 2.86 17.89 -16.03
C ILE A 258 2.22 16.82 -16.92
N ALA A 259 0.90 16.60 -16.81
CA ALA A 259 0.18 15.71 -17.70
C ALA A 259 0.32 16.14 -19.17
N ALA A 260 0.11 17.44 -19.46
CA ALA A 260 0.28 18.00 -20.79
C ALA A 260 1.74 17.89 -21.28
N ASP A 261 2.73 18.10 -20.41
CA ASP A 261 4.14 17.96 -20.74
C ASP A 261 4.48 16.50 -21.11
N LEU A 262 3.99 15.52 -20.34
CA LEU A 262 4.16 14.09 -20.64
C LEU A 262 3.49 13.70 -21.97
N GLU A 263 2.30 14.22 -22.25
CA GLU A 263 1.61 14.00 -23.53
C GLU A 263 2.35 14.63 -24.71
N ASN A 264 2.95 15.83 -24.52
CA ASN A 264 3.82 16.46 -25.52
C ASN A 264 5.12 15.67 -25.75
N MET A 265 5.62 14.97 -24.72
CA MET A 265 6.72 14.01 -24.84
C MET A 265 6.29 12.70 -25.55
N GLY A 266 4.99 12.53 -25.79
CA GLY A 266 4.41 11.39 -26.50
C GLY A 266 3.91 10.27 -25.60
N VAL A 267 3.80 10.47 -24.28
CA VAL A 267 3.20 9.50 -23.35
C VAL A 267 1.68 9.65 -23.38
N GLU A 268 0.96 8.60 -23.74
CA GLU A 268 -0.49 8.66 -23.98
C GLU A 268 -1.31 8.60 -22.69
N ASN A 269 -2.41 9.36 -22.64
CA ASN A 269 -3.46 9.30 -21.60
C ASN A 269 -2.99 9.68 -20.19
N MET A 270 -2.22 10.76 -20.04
CA MET A 270 -1.67 11.15 -18.73
C MET A 270 -2.58 12.10 -17.95
N GLN A 271 -3.68 12.57 -18.52
CA GLN A 271 -4.58 13.49 -17.85
C GLN A 271 -5.14 12.93 -16.52
N PRO A 272 -5.20 13.74 -15.44
CA PRO A 272 -5.78 13.31 -14.18
C PRO A 272 -7.28 12.98 -14.30
N VAL A 273 -7.72 12.06 -13.45
CA VAL A 273 -9.13 11.71 -13.28
C VAL A 273 -9.59 11.99 -11.85
N ILE A 274 -10.87 12.30 -11.71
CA ILE A 274 -11.54 12.41 -10.42
C ILE A 274 -12.48 11.21 -10.29
N THR A 275 -12.28 10.41 -9.25
CA THR A 275 -13.10 9.21 -8.99
C THR A 275 -14.46 9.55 -8.39
N GLY A 276 -15.34 8.55 -8.30
CA GLY A 276 -16.61 8.68 -7.58
C GLY A 276 -16.45 9.05 -6.09
N LYS A 277 -15.31 8.75 -5.47
CA LYS A 277 -14.98 9.15 -4.09
C LYS A 277 -14.20 10.46 -3.99
N LYS A 278 -14.07 11.21 -5.10
CA LYS A 278 -13.35 12.49 -5.20
C LYS A 278 -11.84 12.38 -4.99
N THR A 279 -11.27 11.20 -5.22
CA THR A 279 -9.81 11.05 -5.32
C THR A 279 -9.35 11.66 -6.63
N TYR A 280 -8.35 12.54 -6.54
CA TYR A 280 -7.70 13.15 -7.70
C TYR A 280 -6.40 12.40 -7.96
N ILE A 281 -6.36 11.62 -9.04
CA ILE A 281 -5.28 10.67 -9.34
C ILE A 281 -5.00 10.63 -10.85
N ALA A 282 -3.79 10.27 -11.23
CA ALA A 282 -3.36 10.10 -12.61
C ALA A 282 -2.45 8.88 -12.73
N PRO A 283 -2.13 8.41 -13.96
CA PRO A 283 -1.16 7.34 -14.19
C PRO A 283 0.29 7.74 -13.84
N PHE A 284 0.49 9.02 -13.52
CA PHE A 284 1.72 9.56 -12.98
C PHE A 284 1.47 10.23 -11.62
N VAL A 285 2.54 10.41 -10.86
CA VAL A 285 2.56 11.22 -9.65
C VAL A 285 3.74 12.18 -9.75
N ASN A 286 3.52 13.43 -9.34
CA ASN A 286 4.60 14.41 -9.20
C ASN A 286 4.85 14.72 -7.73
N ALA A 287 6.12 14.71 -7.33
CA ALA A 287 6.53 15.01 -5.95
C ALA A 287 7.92 15.65 -5.92
N GLU A 288 8.28 16.23 -4.79
CA GLU A 288 9.65 16.69 -4.55
C GLU A 288 10.60 15.50 -4.34
N LYS A 289 11.92 15.76 -4.44
CA LYS A 289 12.94 14.74 -4.17
C LYS A 289 13.06 14.35 -2.70
N PRO A 290 13.11 15.28 -1.73
CA PRO A 290 13.26 14.93 -0.31
C PRO A 290 12.19 13.95 0.16
N GLN A 291 12.61 12.96 0.95
CA GLN A 291 11.72 12.01 1.58
C GLN A 291 12.37 11.34 2.79
N TYR A 292 11.57 11.06 3.82
CA TYR A 292 12.02 10.40 5.04
C TYR A 292 10.99 9.37 5.48
N LEU A 293 11.44 8.14 5.72
CA LEU A 293 10.65 7.06 6.29
C LEU A 293 11.46 6.44 7.42
N VAL A 294 11.14 6.81 8.66
CA VAL A 294 11.76 6.21 9.86
C VAL A 294 10.81 5.14 10.38
N ILE A 295 11.28 3.91 10.56
CA ILE A 295 10.46 2.76 10.94
C ILE A 295 11.04 2.08 12.18
N GLU A 296 10.17 1.75 13.14
CA GLU A 296 10.52 0.88 14.26
C GLU A 296 10.89 -0.52 13.74
N ASP A 297 12.08 -1.04 14.08
CA ASP A 297 12.53 -2.34 13.59
C ASP A 297 11.91 -3.52 14.38
N SER A 298 10.61 -3.73 14.19
CA SER A 298 9.82 -4.80 14.84
C SER A 298 9.05 -5.63 13.81
N PHE A 299 9.70 -6.66 13.26
CA PHE A 299 9.16 -7.46 12.15
C PHE A 299 9.26 -8.97 12.43
N PRO A 300 8.20 -9.58 13.00
CA PRO A 300 8.27 -10.95 13.53
C PRO A 300 8.36 -12.03 12.44
N ASN A 301 8.07 -11.70 11.18
CA ASN A 301 8.26 -12.58 10.02
C ASN A 301 9.39 -12.10 9.09
N GLY A 302 10.31 -11.31 9.63
CA GLY A 302 11.30 -10.56 8.85
C GLY A 302 10.66 -9.44 8.02
N ARG A 303 11.48 -8.77 7.23
CA ARG A 303 11.10 -7.72 6.28
C ARG A 303 12.12 -7.65 5.15
N PRO A 304 11.81 -6.99 4.02
CA PRO A 304 12.83 -6.52 3.11
C PRO A 304 13.90 -5.68 3.82
N ALA A 305 15.09 -5.57 3.21
CA ALA A 305 16.15 -4.66 3.67
C ALA A 305 15.79 -3.21 3.33
N LEU A 306 14.68 -2.72 3.92
CA LEU A 306 14.07 -1.42 3.67
C LEU A 306 15.06 -0.28 3.88
N GLU A 307 16.02 -0.41 4.80
CA GLU A 307 17.08 0.57 5.06
C GLU A 307 18.01 0.85 3.87
N LYS A 308 17.95 0.02 2.82
CA LYS A 308 18.67 0.26 1.57
C LYS A 308 17.90 1.17 0.61
N GLY A 309 16.61 1.37 0.87
CA GLY A 309 15.76 2.27 0.11
C GLY A 309 16.11 3.74 0.38
N PHE A 310 15.94 4.58 -0.64
CA PHE A 310 16.22 6.00 -0.54
C PHE A 310 15.34 6.67 0.55
N GLY A 311 15.99 7.31 1.52
CA GLY A 311 15.32 8.03 2.61
C GLY A 311 14.73 7.14 3.71
N VAL A 312 15.07 5.84 3.75
CA VAL A 312 14.55 4.93 4.78
C VAL A 312 15.55 4.72 5.92
N TYR A 313 15.06 4.80 7.15
CA TYR A 313 15.85 4.64 8.37
C TYR A 313 15.15 3.66 9.30
N MET A 314 15.87 2.66 9.80
CA MET A 314 15.37 1.73 10.81
C MET A 314 15.85 2.17 12.18
N ALA A 315 14.97 2.19 13.17
CA ALA A 315 15.27 2.70 14.50
C ALA A 315 14.49 1.94 15.59
N ASP A 316 14.78 2.23 16.86
CA ASP A 316 13.92 1.80 17.97
C ASP A 316 12.68 2.69 18.09
N ARG A 317 11.65 2.19 18.80
CA ARG A 317 10.37 2.91 18.98
C ARG A 317 10.55 4.30 19.60
N ASN A 318 11.48 4.44 20.56
CA ASN A 318 11.73 5.71 21.22
C ASN A 318 12.22 6.75 20.22
N THR A 319 13.18 6.38 19.37
CA THR A 319 13.73 7.23 18.32
C THR A 319 12.67 7.62 17.29
N VAL A 320 11.81 6.68 16.89
CA VAL A 320 10.68 6.98 15.98
C VAL A 320 9.70 7.98 16.60
N ASN A 321 9.56 8.00 17.93
CA ASN A 321 8.67 8.90 18.66
C ASN A 321 9.30 10.26 19.01
N LEU A 322 10.58 10.50 18.68
CA LEU A 322 11.25 11.78 18.90
C LEU A 322 11.00 12.93 17.88
N PRO A 323 10.31 12.78 16.73
CA PRO A 323 10.20 13.88 15.78
C PRO A 323 9.22 14.95 16.30
N ASP A 324 9.80 15.92 17.01
CA ASP A 324 9.34 17.29 17.26
C ASP A 324 10.00 18.26 16.25
#